data_AF-K3WZD3-F1
#
_entry.id   AF-K3WZD3-F1
#
_cell.length_a   1.000
_cell.length_b   1.000
_cell.length_c   1.000
_cell.angle_alpha   90.00
_cell.angle_beta   90.00
_cell.angle_gamma   90.00
#
_symmetry.space_group_name_H-M   'P 1'
#
loop_
_entity.id
_entity.type
_entity.pdbx_description
1 polymer ?
#
loop_
_entity_poly.entity_id
_entity_poly.type
_entity_poly.pdbx_seq_one_letter_code
_entity_poly.pdbx_strand_id
1 'polypeptide(L)'
;MQAMKSIHEQKVRALMKSINQLQEQVQSLKSQDKEHRRSALIQNLRKSMREHELVADVLKQTLLEKMPEFQDSKALVNEFVIKKTIGGPLRFRPKTREELENDMEQLNEKYKKVLGNLRQVHQEAQNNAERGRSSKSESDDEEDDDGGFGNGEADAGDCSAPPPDPAPQEEVDRLQVELTSKTITVHSQADEINALYAELDKLRVVQDQLERKKHKIALLEDKMSQQHLEVVRLVHEKEVQAEKCVQLQEELQFLRDNHVDDVSSRDQERLEQFELIQRLRTQELELQREIEEQQRKWSSDRTAIHQQIRLLEKEAQLAEDGKKHAETERVALQKKHDALERQKTNLQEQLDTAEAAKLSQSNKVKDLEAILAKYESMSKEQLDALTTTTAEKLEALQQLVDEKDAILKSVERQLNAAKLLVRQSKKEKEQAQDRLHKLQEELHSTKNTQKVQLQPE
;
A
#
# COMPACT_ATOMS: atom_id res chain seq x y z
N MET A 1 -55.82 -5.66 -5.48
CA MET A 1 -54.90 -5.52 -6.63
C MET A 1 -54.49 -4.07 -6.95
N GLN A 2 -55.38 -3.07 -6.97
CA GLN A 2 -55.02 -1.68 -7.34
C GLN A 2 -53.88 -1.06 -6.49
N ALA A 3 -53.86 -1.26 -5.17
CA ALA A 3 -52.80 -0.73 -4.31
C ALA A 3 -51.38 -1.19 -4.70
N MET A 4 -51.22 -2.46 -5.10
CA MET A 4 -49.95 -3.00 -5.60
C MET A 4 -49.51 -2.34 -6.91
N LYS A 5 -50.46 -2.04 -7.82
CA LYS A 5 -50.16 -1.30 -9.06
C LYS A 5 -49.70 0.13 -8.76
N SER A 6 -50.38 0.84 -7.85
CA SER A 6 -49.98 2.18 -7.41
C SER A 6 -48.56 2.22 -6.83
N ILE A 7 -48.23 1.29 -5.92
CA ILE A 7 -46.87 1.17 -5.34
C ILE A 7 -45.83 0.84 -6.41
N HIS A 8 -46.16 -0.03 -7.38
CA HIS A 8 -45.27 -0.36 -8.48
C HIS A 8 -45.03 0.85 -9.39
N GLU A 9 -46.07 1.56 -9.80
CA GLU A 9 -45.95 2.80 -10.57
C GLU A 9 -45.14 3.88 -9.84
N GLN A 10 -45.34 4.06 -8.54
CA GLN A 10 -44.57 5.01 -7.74
C GLN A 10 -43.09 4.64 -7.69
N LYS A 11 -42.77 3.34 -7.54
CA LYS A 11 -41.38 2.84 -7.62
C LYS A 11 -40.78 3.02 -9.01
N VAL A 12 -41.53 2.76 -10.08
CA VAL A 12 -41.07 2.98 -11.47
C VAL A 12 -40.80 4.46 -11.73
N ARG A 13 -41.71 5.37 -11.32
CA ARG A 13 -41.51 6.83 -11.45
C ARG A 13 -40.30 7.31 -10.63
N ALA A 14 -40.09 6.79 -9.42
CA ALA A 14 -38.92 7.10 -8.61
C ALA A 14 -37.61 6.58 -9.23
N LEU A 15 -37.61 5.36 -9.77
CA LEU A 15 -36.48 4.79 -10.50
C LEU A 15 -36.16 5.58 -11.77
N MET A 16 -37.16 5.93 -12.59
CA MET A 16 -36.95 6.77 -13.78
C MET A 16 -36.38 8.14 -13.41
N LYS A 17 -36.86 8.77 -12.33
CA LYS A 17 -36.30 10.04 -11.83
C LYS A 17 -34.84 9.89 -11.40
N SER A 18 -34.50 8.80 -10.70
CA SER A 18 -33.12 8.50 -10.29
C SER A 18 -32.21 8.20 -11.49
N ILE A 19 -32.69 7.46 -12.49
CA ILE A 19 -31.96 7.18 -13.73
C ILE A 19 -31.68 8.48 -14.49
N ASN A 20 -32.68 9.34 -14.66
CA ASN A 20 -32.50 10.63 -15.34
C ASN A 20 -31.50 11.52 -14.59
N GLN A 21 -31.58 11.59 -13.26
CA GLN A 21 -30.65 12.35 -12.44
C GLN A 21 -29.20 11.82 -12.55
N LEU A 22 -29.01 10.49 -12.61
CA LEU A 22 -27.71 9.87 -12.86
C LEU A 22 -27.21 10.14 -14.30
N GLN A 23 -28.10 10.15 -15.29
CA GLN A 23 -27.75 10.53 -16.67
C GLN A 23 -27.31 11.99 -16.78
N GLU A 24 -28.01 12.92 -16.12
CA GLU A 24 -27.63 14.33 -16.03
C GLU A 24 -26.27 14.51 -15.33
N GLN A 25 -26.02 13.81 -14.22
CA GLN A 25 -24.71 13.81 -13.55
C GLN A 25 -23.58 13.28 -14.46
N VAL A 26 -23.82 12.16 -15.17
CA VAL A 26 -22.85 11.60 -16.12
C VAL A 26 -22.61 12.53 -17.32
N GLN A 27 -23.64 13.25 -17.81
CA GLN A 27 -23.45 14.26 -18.85
C GLN A 27 -22.64 15.45 -18.33
N SER A 28 -22.94 15.96 -17.13
CA SER A 28 -22.22 17.06 -16.48
C SER A 28 -20.74 16.74 -16.28
N LEU A 29 -20.42 15.56 -15.73
CA LEU A 29 -19.05 15.08 -15.59
C LEU A 29 -18.34 14.94 -16.95
N LYS A 30 -19.03 14.47 -18.00
CA LYS A 30 -18.49 14.41 -19.36
C LYS A 30 -18.25 15.78 -19.99
N SER A 31 -19.01 16.82 -19.65
CA SER A 31 -18.69 18.20 -20.05
C SER A 31 -17.49 18.75 -19.29
N GLN A 32 -17.42 18.54 -17.97
CA GLN A 32 -16.28 18.99 -17.16
C GLN A 32 -14.97 18.35 -17.60
N ASP A 33 -14.94 17.04 -17.85
CA ASP A 33 -13.76 16.33 -18.38
C ASP A 33 -13.30 16.90 -19.73
N LYS A 34 -14.23 17.20 -20.65
CA LYS A 34 -13.92 17.87 -21.92
C LYS A 34 -13.35 19.27 -21.71
N GLU A 35 -13.85 20.03 -20.74
CA GLU A 35 -13.34 21.36 -20.40
C GLU A 35 -11.96 21.30 -19.75
N HIS A 36 -11.71 20.34 -18.86
CA HIS A 36 -10.38 20.08 -18.28
C HIS A 36 -9.38 19.69 -19.37
N ARG A 37 -9.74 18.75 -20.27
CA ARG A 37 -8.90 18.36 -21.41
C ARG A 37 -8.61 19.53 -22.35
N ARG A 38 -9.61 20.36 -22.66
CA ARG A 38 -9.45 21.58 -23.47
C ARG A 38 -8.54 22.60 -22.77
N SER A 39 -8.69 22.78 -21.46
CA SER A 39 -7.89 23.71 -20.66
C SER A 39 -6.43 23.25 -20.57
N ALA A 40 -6.18 21.97 -20.35
CA ALA A 40 -4.84 21.37 -20.38
C ALA A 40 -4.20 21.51 -21.77
N LEU A 41 -4.95 21.27 -22.85
CA LEU A 41 -4.46 21.49 -24.22
C LEU A 41 -4.08 22.97 -24.45
N ILE A 42 -4.91 23.92 -24.02
CA ILE A 42 -4.61 25.37 -24.13
C ILE A 42 -3.37 25.75 -23.31
N GLN A 43 -3.20 25.19 -22.10
CA GLN A 43 -2.01 25.42 -21.27
C GLN A 43 -0.75 24.84 -21.93
N ASN A 44 -0.82 23.64 -22.49
CA ASN A 44 0.29 23.02 -23.22
C ASN A 44 0.66 23.80 -24.48
N LEU A 45 -0.32 24.23 -25.28
CA LEU A 45 -0.10 25.08 -26.46
C LEU A 45 0.54 26.43 -26.06
N ARG A 46 0.09 27.07 -24.97
CA ARG A 46 0.71 28.29 -24.42
C ARG A 46 2.10 28.08 -23.84
N LYS A 47 2.44 26.85 -23.42
CA LYS A 47 3.80 26.50 -22.98
C LYS A 47 4.71 26.32 -24.20
N SER A 48 4.32 25.46 -25.15
CA SER A 48 5.03 25.24 -26.42
C SER A 48 5.23 26.55 -27.20
N MET A 49 4.23 27.42 -27.28
CA MET A 49 4.36 28.74 -27.93
C MET A 49 5.49 29.58 -27.31
N ARG A 50 5.56 29.67 -25.97
CA ARG A 50 6.63 30.39 -25.27
C ARG A 50 8.01 29.73 -25.42
N GLU A 51 8.06 28.40 -25.49
CA GLU A 51 9.30 27.66 -25.76
C GLU A 51 9.79 27.93 -27.19
N HIS A 52 8.89 27.96 -28.19
CA HIS A 52 9.22 28.34 -29.57
C HIS A 52 9.63 29.82 -29.69
N GLU A 53 8.97 30.75 -28.97
CA GLU A 53 9.37 32.16 -28.90
C GLU A 53 10.79 32.32 -28.31
N LEU A 54 11.11 31.59 -27.24
CA LEU A 54 12.44 31.60 -26.64
C LEU A 54 13.50 31.03 -27.59
N VAL A 55 13.22 29.91 -28.26
CA VAL A 55 14.11 29.33 -29.27
C VAL A 55 14.33 30.30 -30.44
N ALA A 56 13.27 30.99 -30.90
CA ALA A 56 13.38 32.00 -31.94
C ALA A 56 14.26 33.17 -31.48
N ASP A 57 14.11 33.67 -30.25
CA ASP A 57 14.95 34.76 -29.73
C ASP A 57 16.42 34.36 -29.57
N VAL A 58 16.71 33.14 -29.10
CA VAL A 58 18.09 32.59 -29.04
C VAL A 58 18.68 32.43 -30.44
N LEU A 59 17.91 31.97 -31.42
CA LEU A 59 18.36 31.86 -32.81
C LEU A 59 18.61 33.23 -33.44
N LYS A 60 17.73 34.22 -33.23
CA LYS A 60 17.94 35.61 -33.67
C LYS A 60 19.23 36.19 -33.08
N GLN A 61 19.46 36.00 -31.77
CA GLN A 61 20.68 36.46 -31.12
C GLN A 61 21.93 35.74 -31.66
N THR A 62 21.84 34.43 -31.90
CA THR A 62 22.94 33.66 -32.51
C THR A 62 23.24 34.14 -33.93
N LEU A 63 22.23 34.47 -34.73
CA LEU A 63 22.41 35.06 -36.07
C LEU A 63 23.07 36.44 -35.97
N LEU A 64 22.62 37.31 -35.07
CA LEU A 64 23.26 38.62 -34.81
C LEU A 64 24.73 38.49 -34.40
N GLU A 65 25.07 37.53 -33.53
CA GLU A 65 26.43 37.39 -33.00
C GLU A 65 27.39 36.66 -33.96
N LYS A 66 26.92 35.67 -34.72
CA LYS A 66 27.78 34.75 -35.49
C LYS A 66 27.84 35.03 -36.99
N MET A 67 26.86 35.74 -37.56
CA MET A 67 26.81 36.00 -39.00
C MET A 67 27.11 37.48 -39.28
N PRO A 68 28.18 37.81 -40.02
CA PRO A 68 28.53 39.19 -40.32
C PRO A 68 27.45 39.91 -41.16
N GLU A 69 26.70 39.18 -41.99
CA GLU A 69 25.57 39.70 -42.79
C GLU A 69 24.41 40.26 -41.95
N PHE A 70 24.34 39.92 -40.65
CA PHE A 70 23.23 40.26 -39.77
C PHE A 70 23.58 41.22 -38.64
N GLN A 71 24.87 41.46 -38.37
CA GLN A 71 25.34 42.28 -37.24
C GLN A 71 24.77 43.72 -37.25
N ASP A 72 24.58 44.30 -38.43
CA ASP A 72 24.22 45.71 -38.58
C ASP A 72 22.72 46.02 -38.39
N SER A 73 21.84 45.01 -38.44
CA SER A 73 20.39 45.27 -38.36
C SER A 73 19.55 44.09 -37.86
N LYS A 74 18.90 44.30 -36.72
CA LYS A 74 17.87 43.40 -36.17
C LYS A 74 16.68 43.20 -37.12
N ALA A 75 16.32 44.22 -37.90
CA ALA A 75 15.23 44.14 -38.86
C ALA A 75 15.50 43.12 -39.98
N LEU A 76 16.77 43.00 -40.44
CA LEU A 76 17.18 41.98 -41.43
C LEU A 76 17.07 40.56 -40.86
N VAL A 77 17.42 40.36 -39.59
CA VAL A 77 17.25 39.07 -38.91
C VAL A 77 15.77 38.71 -38.76
N ASN A 78 14.94 39.68 -38.35
CA ASN A 78 13.49 39.49 -38.29
C ASN A 78 12.91 39.15 -39.67
N GLU A 79 13.32 39.84 -40.75
CA GLU A 79 12.88 39.56 -42.12
C GLU A 79 13.33 38.17 -42.62
N PHE A 80 14.57 37.77 -42.31
CA PHE A 80 15.07 36.42 -42.60
C PHE A 80 14.25 35.34 -41.88
N VAL A 81 13.95 35.55 -40.59
CA VAL A 81 13.09 34.64 -39.80
C VAL A 81 11.69 34.57 -40.40
N ILE A 82 11.03 35.70 -40.68
CA ILE A 82 9.72 35.78 -41.35
C ILE A 82 9.71 34.96 -42.65
N LYS A 83 10.72 35.17 -43.51
CA LYS A 83 10.84 34.52 -44.83
C LYS A 83 11.09 33.00 -44.73
N LYS A 84 11.66 32.51 -43.62
CA LYS A 84 11.98 31.10 -43.41
C LYS A 84 10.93 30.34 -42.60
N THR A 85 10.23 30.99 -41.68
CA THR A 85 9.27 30.33 -40.77
C THR A 85 7.83 30.41 -41.23
N ILE A 86 7.48 31.32 -42.16
CA ILE A 86 6.07 31.57 -42.51
C ILE A 86 5.73 31.19 -43.95
N GLY A 87 4.99 30.09 -44.10
CA GLY A 87 4.36 29.70 -45.35
C GLY A 87 2.94 30.24 -45.50
N GLY A 88 2.76 31.37 -46.18
CA GLY A 88 1.44 31.83 -46.64
C GLY A 88 1.26 33.35 -46.76
N PRO A 89 0.32 33.83 -47.61
CA PRO A 89 0.12 35.25 -47.84
C PRO A 89 -0.38 35.98 -46.59
N LEU A 90 0.19 37.16 -46.32
CA LEU A 90 -0.09 37.99 -45.14
C LEU A 90 -1.59 38.29 -44.91
N ARG A 91 -2.41 38.28 -45.97
CA ARG A 91 -3.87 38.50 -45.91
C ARG A 91 -4.66 37.42 -45.17
N PHE A 92 -4.11 36.21 -45.02
CA PHE A 92 -4.83 35.04 -44.50
C PHE A 92 -4.30 34.49 -43.17
N ARG A 93 -3.39 35.24 -42.52
CA ARG A 93 -2.79 34.86 -41.24
C ARG A 93 -2.67 36.07 -40.30
N PRO A 94 -2.63 35.86 -38.98
CA PRO A 94 -2.18 36.88 -38.05
C PRO A 94 -0.77 37.36 -38.39
N LYS A 95 -0.44 38.61 -38.00
CA LYS A 95 0.93 39.10 -38.02
C LYS A 95 1.76 38.36 -36.96
N THR A 96 3.00 38.02 -37.29
CA THR A 96 3.93 37.44 -36.29
C THR A 96 4.55 38.54 -35.44
N ARG A 97 5.23 38.13 -34.35
CA ARG A 97 5.93 39.05 -33.45
C ARG A 97 6.99 39.87 -34.18
N GLU A 98 7.71 39.26 -35.11
CA GLU A 98 8.75 39.86 -35.96
C GLU A 98 8.16 40.97 -36.85
N GLU A 99 6.99 40.72 -37.45
CA GLU A 99 6.31 41.68 -38.31
C GLU A 99 5.82 42.89 -37.50
N LEU A 100 5.36 42.66 -36.27
CA LEU A 100 4.95 43.72 -35.34
C LEU A 100 6.16 44.50 -34.79
N GLU A 101 7.28 43.84 -34.50
CA GLU A 101 8.54 44.50 -34.12
C GLU A 101 9.03 45.41 -35.26
N ASN A 102 9.05 44.91 -36.50
CA ASN A 102 9.45 45.68 -37.68
C ASN A 102 8.49 46.85 -37.97
N ASP A 103 7.17 46.66 -37.84
CA ASP A 103 6.18 47.74 -37.96
C ASP A 103 6.40 48.84 -36.89
N MET A 104 6.73 48.46 -35.65
CA MET A 104 7.01 49.39 -34.56
C MET A 104 8.33 50.16 -34.79
N GLU A 105 9.37 49.51 -35.33
CA GLU A 105 10.62 50.17 -35.71
C GLU A 105 10.39 51.17 -36.85
N GLN A 106 9.66 50.79 -37.91
CA GLN A 106 9.28 51.70 -38.99
C GLN A 106 8.42 52.88 -38.51
N LEU A 107 7.51 52.66 -37.57
CA LEU A 107 6.67 53.71 -37.00
C LEU A 107 7.50 54.68 -36.15
N ASN A 108 8.45 54.17 -35.36
CA ASN A 108 9.42 54.98 -34.62
C ASN A 108 10.33 55.78 -35.55
N GLU A 109 10.78 55.23 -36.67
CA GLU A 109 11.52 55.99 -37.69
C GLU A 109 10.69 57.11 -38.30
N LYS A 110 9.46 56.83 -38.71
CA LYS A 110 8.52 57.83 -39.26
C LYS A 110 8.28 58.94 -38.24
N TYR A 111 8.09 58.59 -36.97
CA TYR A 111 7.94 59.54 -35.88
C TYR A 111 9.20 60.39 -35.64
N LYS A 112 10.40 59.78 -35.64
CA LYS A 112 11.69 60.51 -35.56
C LYS A 112 11.89 61.45 -36.74
N LYS A 113 11.58 61.01 -37.97
CA LYS A 113 11.64 61.83 -39.20
C LYS A 113 10.66 63.01 -39.11
N VAL A 114 9.42 62.80 -38.67
CA VAL A 114 8.44 63.89 -38.47
C VAL A 114 8.88 64.86 -37.37
N LEU A 115 9.42 64.39 -36.23
CA LEU A 115 9.98 65.26 -35.19
C LEU A 115 11.22 66.04 -35.66
N GLY A 116 12.08 65.41 -36.46
CA GLY A 116 13.25 66.03 -37.08
C GLY A 116 12.82 67.16 -38.02
N ASN A 117 11.92 66.86 -38.95
CA ASN A 117 11.34 67.85 -39.87
C ASN A 117 10.63 68.98 -39.12
N LEU A 118 9.89 68.68 -38.05
CA LEU A 118 9.22 69.71 -37.24
C LEU A 118 10.21 70.63 -36.52
N ARG A 119 11.32 70.08 -35.98
CA ARG A 119 12.42 70.86 -35.41
C ARG A 119 13.12 71.71 -36.48
N GLN A 120 13.41 71.12 -37.64
CA GLN A 120 14.04 71.81 -38.76
C GLN A 120 13.15 72.95 -39.27
N VAL A 121 11.86 72.72 -39.49
CA VAL A 121 10.89 73.78 -39.87
C VAL A 121 10.78 74.86 -38.79
N HIS A 122 10.84 74.50 -37.50
CA HIS A 122 10.84 75.50 -36.42
C HIS A 122 12.13 76.33 -36.39
N GLN A 123 13.28 75.73 -36.70
CA GLN A 123 14.59 76.37 -36.77
C GLN A 123 14.76 77.21 -38.04
N GLU A 124 14.24 76.74 -39.18
CA GLU A 124 14.16 77.48 -40.43
C GLU A 124 13.16 78.63 -40.35
N ALA A 125 12.04 78.49 -39.61
CA ALA A 125 11.13 79.58 -39.32
C ALA A 125 11.78 80.67 -38.44
N GLN A 126 12.63 80.30 -37.48
CA GLN A 126 13.46 81.25 -36.75
C GLN A 126 14.49 81.93 -37.67
N ASN A 127 15.24 81.16 -38.47
CA ASN A 127 16.28 81.70 -39.35
C ASN A 127 15.72 82.56 -40.50
N ASN A 128 14.55 82.23 -41.06
CA ASN A 128 13.89 83.05 -42.10
C ASN A 128 13.23 84.30 -41.53
N ALA A 129 12.81 84.31 -40.26
CA ALA A 129 12.42 85.54 -39.58
C ALA A 129 13.61 86.53 -39.46
N GLU A 130 14.85 86.04 -39.46
CA GLU A 130 16.07 86.87 -39.45
C GLU A 130 16.60 87.22 -40.86
N ARG A 131 16.27 86.45 -41.91
CA ARG A 131 16.87 86.60 -43.27
C ARG A 131 15.95 87.09 -44.39
N GLY A 132 14.69 87.40 -44.13
CA GLY A 132 13.71 87.81 -45.15
C GLY A 132 13.92 89.19 -45.81
N ARG A 133 15.01 89.43 -46.58
CA ARG A 133 15.17 90.57 -47.52
C ARG A 133 16.07 90.24 -48.73
N SER A 134 15.52 90.38 -49.96
CA SER A 134 16.16 90.22 -51.30
C SER A 134 16.54 88.79 -51.73
N SER A 135 16.56 88.37 -53.02
CA SER A 135 16.13 88.93 -54.34
C SER A 135 16.00 87.79 -55.39
N LYS A 136 15.67 88.05 -56.67
CA LYS A 136 15.21 87.05 -57.69
C LYS A 136 15.58 87.42 -59.17
N SER A 137 15.88 86.40 -60.01
CA SER A 137 15.82 86.32 -61.53
C SER A 137 16.73 87.22 -62.40
N GLU A 138 17.04 86.99 -63.71
CA GLU A 138 17.07 85.86 -64.71
C GLU A 138 17.88 86.31 -65.99
N SER A 139 18.00 85.49 -67.07
CA SER A 139 18.92 85.64 -68.25
C SER A 139 18.25 85.57 -69.66
N ASP A 140 18.98 85.91 -70.76
CA ASP A 140 19.12 85.17 -72.07
C ASP A 140 19.60 86.04 -73.30
N ASP A 141 20.10 85.41 -74.40
CA ASP A 141 20.90 85.96 -75.55
C ASP A 141 20.43 85.58 -77.00
N GLU A 142 20.83 86.42 -78.00
CA GLU A 142 21.17 86.35 -79.47
C GLU A 142 20.93 85.09 -80.40
N GLU A 143 21.38 85.04 -81.69
CA GLU A 143 20.99 85.67 -83.01
C GLU A 143 21.66 84.85 -84.19
N ASP A 144 21.27 84.97 -85.49
CA ASP A 144 22.02 84.40 -86.68
C ASP A 144 21.43 84.77 -88.10
N ASP A 145 22.28 84.90 -89.16
CA ASP A 145 22.11 84.55 -90.63
C ASP A 145 22.89 85.46 -91.67
N ASP A 146 23.48 84.89 -92.76
CA ASP A 146 23.95 85.58 -94.00
C ASP A 146 24.37 84.65 -95.21
N GLY A 147 24.15 85.11 -96.46
CA GLY A 147 25.12 84.94 -97.59
C GLY A 147 24.78 84.09 -98.83
N GLY A 148 24.65 84.69 -100.04
CA GLY A 148 24.53 83.97 -101.34
C GLY A 148 24.76 84.79 -102.64
N PHE A 149 25.28 84.15 -103.71
CA PHE A 149 25.96 84.77 -104.89
C PHE A 149 25.11 84.96 -106.19
N GLY A 150 25.65 85.72 -107.18
CA GLY A 150 25.18 85.82 -108.58
C GLY A 150 26.30 86.21 -109.59
N ASN A 151 26.16 85.85 -110.87
CA ASN A 151 27.24 85.75 -111.89
C ASN A 151 26.91 86.49 -113.23
N GLY A 152 27.86 86.68 -114.18
CA GLY A 152 27.54 87.29 -115.49
C GLY A 152 28.64 87.40 -116.58
N GLU A 153 28.25 87.07 -117.82
CA GLU A 153 29.07 86.89 -119.06
C GLU A 153 28.33 87.50 -120.27
N ALA A 154 28.88 87.74 -121.48
CA ALA A 154 30.23 87.97 -122.03
C ALA A 154 30.08 88.31 -123.55
N ASP A 155 31.01 89.00 -124.22
CA ASP A 155 30.97 89.14 -125.71
C ASP A 155 32.32 89.52 -126.38
N ALA A 156 32.47 89.22 -127.68
CA ALA A 156 33.71 89.27 -128.46
C ALA A 156 33.61 90.11 -129.76
N GLY A 157 34.76 90.59 -130.27
CA GLY A 157 34.85 91.44 -131.47
C GLY A 157 35.82 90.90 -132.53
N ASP A 158 35.37 90.90 -133.78
CA ASP A 158 36.00 90.35 -134.99
C ASP A 158 37.01 91.33 -135.66
N CYS A 159 37.99 90.79 -136.42
CA CYS A 159 38.93 91.57 -137.23
C CYS A 159 39.51 90.76 -138.41
N SER A 160 39.32 91.27 -139.63
CA SER A 160 39.58 90.59 -140.91
C SER A 160 41.02 90.70 -141.44
N ALA A 161 41.42 89.76 -142.31
CA ALA A 161 42.69 89.78 -143.07
C ALA A 161 42.52 89.24 -144.52
N PRO A 162 43.41 89.59 -145.48
CA PRO A 162 43.19 89.41 -146.93
C PRO A 162 43.72 88.09 -147.53
N PRO A 163 43.41 87.76 -148.81
CA PRO A 163 43.63 86.42 -149.39
C PRO A 163 45.07 86.16 -149.92
N PRO A 164 45.51 84.88 -149.99
CA PRO A 164 46.88 84.49 -150.37
C PRO A 164 47.04 83.97 -151.82
N ASP A 165 48.31 83.82 -152.24
CA ASP A 165 48.74 83.17 -153.51
C ASP A 165 48.53 81.64 -153.49
N PRO A 166 48.18 81.01 -154.63
CA PRO A 166 47.65 79.64 -154.66
C PRO A 166 48.70 78.50 -154.64
N ALA A 167 50.01 78.79 -154.67
CA ALA A 167 51.06 77.76 -154.79
C ALA A 167 51.54 77.12 -153.46
N PRO A 168 51.77 77.87 -152.36
CA PRO A 168 52.03 77.27 -151.05
C PRO A 168 50.74 76.81 -150.35
N GLN A 169 49.57 77.23 -150.84
CA GLN A 169 48.29 76.98 -150.19
C GLN A 169 47.95 75.49 -150.09
N GLU A 170 48.21 74.68 -151.12
CA GLU A 170 47.94 73.24 -151.07
C GLU A 170 48.80 72.50 -150.01
N GLU A 171 50.03 72.94 -149.76
CA GLU A 171 50.89 72.36 -148.72
C GLU A 171 50.50 72.85 -147.32
N VAL A 172 50.07 74.11 -147.20
CA VAL A 172 49.45 74.65 -145.98
C VAL A 172 48.16 73.91 -145.65
N ASP A 173 47.28 73.69 -146.63
CA ASP A 173 46.01 72.97 -146.47
C ASP A 173 46.25 71.50 -146.11
N ARG A 174 47.24 70.84 -146.73
CA ARG A 174 47.66 69.48 -146.36
C ARG A 174 48.18 69.41 -144.92
N LEU A 175 49.03 70.36 -144.52
CA LEU A 175 49.55 70.45 -143.16
C LEU A 175 48.45 70.82 -142.15
N GLN A 176 47.43 71.60 -142.54
CA GLN A 176 46.24 71.85 -141.73
C GLN A 176 45.38 70.60 -141.57
N VAL A 177 45.21 69.78 -142.62
CA VAL A 177 44.50 68.49 -142.53
C VAL A 177 45.27 67.50 -141.65
N GLU A 178 46.60 67.46 -141.74
CA GLU A 178 47.43 66.62 -140.85
C GLU A 178 47.41 67.14 -139.41
N LEU A 179 47.48 68.45 -139.20
CA LEU A 179 47.40 69.09 -137.89
C LEU A 179 46.03 68.86 -137.24
N THR A 180 44.93 69.04 -137.98
CA THR A 180 43.58 68.78 -137.46
C THR A 180 43.37 67.29 -137.16
N SER A 181 43.84 66.38 -138.01
CA SER A 181 43.83 64.93 -137.75
C SER A 181 44.61 64.54 -136.48
N LYS A 182 45.83 65.08 -136.32
CA LYS A 182 46.63 64.89 -135.11
C LYS A 182 45.97 65.53 -133.89
N THR A 183 45.40 66.72 -134.02
CA THR A 183 44.66 67.39 -132.95
C THR A 183 43.44 66.57 -132.52
N ILE A 184 42.66 66.01 -133.45
CA ILE A 184 41.53 65.11 -133.14
C ILE A 184 42.03 63.86 -132.42
N THR A 185 43.14 63.27 -132.86
CA THR A 185 43.74 62.10 -132.21
C THR A 185 44.20 62.42 -130.78
N VAL A 186 44.83 63.59 -130.57
CA VAL A 186 45.26 64.06 -129.24
C VAL A 186 44.05 64.37 -128.33
N HIS A 187 42.95 64.92 -128.86
CA HIS A 187 41.72 65.10 -128.10
C HIS A 187 41.08 63.76 -127.73
N SER A 188 41.00 62.80 -128.66
CA SER A 188 40.53 61.43 -128.36
C SER A 188 41.37 60.76 -127.26
N GLN A 189 42.70 60.91 -127.32
CA GLN A 189 43.60 60.40 -126.28
C GLN A 189 43.43 61.13 -124.95
N ALA A 190 43.17 62.45 -124.96
CA ALA A 190 42.87 63.22 -123.75
C ALA A 190 41.53 62.78 -123.14
N ASP A 191 40.50 62.53 -123.94
CA ASP A 191 39.20 62.02 -123.51
C ASP A 191 39.30 60.59 -122.93
N GLU A 192 40.09 59.71 -123.56
CA GLU A 192 40.43 58.38 -123.03
C GLU A 192 41.17 58.48 -121.67
N ILE A 193 42.16 59.38 -121.56
CA ILE A 193 42.89 59.64 -120.31
C ILE A 193 41.94 60.18 -119.23
N ASN A 194 41.04 61.11 -119.57
CA ASN A 194 40.03 61.65 -118.67
C ASN A 194 39.04 60.57 -118.21
N ALA A 195 38.61 59.68 -119.11
CA ALA A 195 37.78 58.53 -118.77
C ALA A 195 38.50 57.57 -117.80
N LEU A 196 39.77 57.26 -118.04
CA LEU A 196 40.59 56.44 -117.16
C LEU A 196 40.79 57.08 -115.78
N TYR A 197 41.00 58.41 -115.70
CA TYR A 197 41.04 59.11 -114.41
C TYR A 197 39.69 59.04 -113.67
N ALA A 198 38.57 59.22 -114.37
CA ALA A 198 37.24 59.09 -113.78
C ALA A 198 36.93 57.65 -113.32
N GLU A 199 37.49 56.62 -113.98
CA GLU A 199 37.43 55.24 -113.51
C GLU A 199 38.33 54.99 -112.29
N LEU A 200 39.54 55.56 -112.28
CA LEU A 200 40.46 55.47 -111.16
C LEU A 200 39.86 56.09 -109.88
N ASP A 201 39.18 57.23 -110.00
CA ASP A 201 38.47 57.86 -108.87
C ASP A 201 37.26 57.05 -108.40
N LYS A 202 36.50 56.42 -109.31
CA LYS A 202 35.45 55.44 -108.92
C LYS A 202 36.07 54.25 -108.16
N LEU A 203 37.21 53.72 -108.60
CA LEU A 203 37.91 52.62 -107.94
C LEU A 203 38.43 53.01 -106.56
N ARG A 204 38.95 54.24 -106.38
CA ARG A 204 39.31 54.79 -105.06
C ARG A 204 38.12 54.80 -104.10
N VAL A 205 36.96 55.29 -104.52
CA VAL A 205 35.73 55.28 -103.70
C VAL A 205 35.30 53.85 -103.34
N VAL A 206 35.45 52.88 -104.25
CA VAL A 206 35.17 51.47 -103.95
C VAL A 206 36.19 50.88 -102.97
N GLN A 207 37.47 51.24 -103.08
CA GLN A 207 38.52 50.84 -102.12
C GLN A 207 38.20 51.37 -100.72
N ASP A 208 37.90 52.66 -100.56
CA ASP A 208 37.49 53.26 -99.29
C ASP A 208 36.28 52.53 -98.66
N GLN A 209 35.28 52.20 -99.47
CA GLN A 209 34.12 51.43 -99.01
C GLN A 209 34.49 50.01 -98.57
N LEU A 210 35.43 49.37 -99.27
CA LEU A 210 35.93 48.03 -98.96
C LEU A 210 36.74 48.04 -97.65
N GLU A 211 37.57 49.04 -97.43
CA GLU A 211 38.34 49.25 -96.19
C GLU A 211 37.41 49.52 -94.99
N ARG A 212 36.41 50.40 -95.14
CA ARG A 212 35.37 50.62 -94.12
C ARG A 212 34.59 49.33 -93.79
N LYS A 213 34.28 48.50 -94.80
CA LYS A 213 33.62 47.20 -94.60
C LYS A 213 34.54 46.19 -93.90
N LYS A 214 35.83 46.11 -94.26
CA LYS A 214 36.84 45.29 -93.55
C LYS A 214 36.93 45.68 -92.07
N HIS A 215 37.05 46.97 -91.77
CA HIS A 215 37.10 47.46 -90.39
C HIS A 215 35.82 47.11 -89.62
N LYS A 216 34.63 47.25 -90.25
CA LYS A 216 33.36 46.83 -89.65
C LYS A 216 33.28 45.32 -89.40
N ILE A 217 33.84 44.49 -90.28
CA ILE A 217 33.90 43.03 -90.10
C ILE A 217 34.80 42.69 -88.90
N ALA A 218 36.02 43.24 -88.84
CA ALA A 218 36.93 43.03 -87.71
C ALA A 218 36.28 43.42 -86.36
N LEU A 219 35.61 44.58 -86.30
CA LEU A 219 34.88 45.02 -85.10
C LEU A 219 33.70 44.10 -84.71
N LEU A 220 33.14 43.34 -85.66
CA LEU A 220 32.10 42.34 -85.38
C LEU A 220 32.72 41.01 -84.95
N GLU A 221 33.84 40.60 -85.56
CA GLU A 221 34.60 39.41 -85.17
C GLU A 221 35.15 39.53 -83.73
N ASP A 222 35.68 40.70 -83.36
CA ASP A 222 36.10 41.00 -81.98
C ASP A 222 34.92 40.89 -80.99
N LYS A 223 33.76 41.46 -81.34
CA LYS A 223 32.55 41.39 -80.49
C LYS A 223 32.02 39.96 -80.36
N MET A 224 31.99 39.19 -81.44
CA MET A 224 31.62 37.78 -81.41
C MET A 224 32.59 36.97 -80.55
N SER A 225 33.89 37.27 -80.61
CA SER A 225 34.93 36.61 -79.79
C SER A 225 34.76 36.95 -78.30
N GLN A 226 34.50 38.22 -77.96
CA GLN A 226 34.19 38.65 -76.60
C GLN A 226 32.93 37.97 -76.05
N GLN A 227 31.85 37.91 -76.84
CA GLN A 227 30.62 37.21 -76.47
C GLN A 227 30.83 35.70 -76.29
N HIS A 228 31.66 35.06 -77.12
CA HIS A 228 31.99 33.65 -76.96
C HIS A 228 32.74 33.37 -75.66
N LEU A 229 33.74 34.20 -75.31
CA LEU A 229 34.44 34.11 -74.03
C LEU A 229 33.51 34.33 -72.82
N GLU A 230 32.59 35.27 -72.92
CA GLU A 230 31.58 35.50 -71.87
C GLU A 230 30.63 34.30 -71.72
N VAL A 231 30.17 33.71 -72.82
CA VAL A 231 29.33 32.49 -72.78
C VAL A 231 30.09 31.33 -72.13
N VAL A 232 31.36 31.09 -72.47
CA VAL A 232 32.18 30.05 -71.84
C VAL A 232 32.33 30.30 -70.33
N ARG A 233 32.59 31.55 -69.92
CA ARG A 233 32.65 31.92 -68.50
C ARG A 233 31.33 31.63 -67.77
N LEU A 234 30.20 32.04 -68.36
CA LEU A 234 28.87 31.83 -67.77
C LEU A 234 28.45 30.36 -67.73
N VAL A 235 28.90 29.53 -68.68
CA VAL A 235 28.71 28.07 -68.64
C VAL A 235 29.50 27.48 -67.47
N HIS A 236 30.78 27.82 -67.32
CA HIS A 236 31.60 27.33 -66.22
C HIS A 236 31.08 27.78 -64.84
N GLU A 237 30.64 29.03 -64.71
CA GLU A 237 29.98 29.54 -63.49
C GLU A 237 28.69 28.77 -63.16
N LYS A 238 27.92 28.34 -64.17
CA LYS A 238 26.73 27.49 -63.98
C LYS A 238 27.06 26.05 -63.62
N GLU A 239 28.12 25.47 -64.19
CA GLU A 239 28.59 24.12 -63.83
C GLU A 239 28.99 24.07 -62.36
N VAL A 240 29.82 25.03 -61.91
CA VAL A 240 30.23 25.15 -60.50
C VAL A 240 29.04 25.40 -59.56
N GLN A 241 28.00 26.11 -60.01
CA GLN A 241 26.76 26.26 -59.23
C GLN A 241 25.95 24.95 -59.18
N ALA A 242 25.87 24.20 -60.28
CA ALA A 242 25.17 22.93 -60.34
C ALA A 242 25.85 21.87 -59.45
N GLU A 243 27.18 21.78 -59.45
CA GLU A 243 27.95 20.91 -58.55
C GLU A 243 27.65 21.22 -57.07
N LYS A 244 27.64 22.51 -56.69
CA LYS A 244 27.28 22.94 -55.33
C LYS A 244 25.82 22.60 -54.98
N CYS A 245 24.90 22.72 -55.92
CA CYS A 245 23.51 22.30 -55.71
C CYS A 245 23.39 20.79 -55.49
N VAL A 246 24.17 19.97 -56.20
CA VAL A 246 24.21 18.51 -55.99
C VAL A 246 24.80 18.18 -54.61
N GLN A 247 25.94 18.77 -54.24
CA GLN A 247 26.56 18.57 -52.92
C GLN A 247 25.60 18.92 -51.77
N LEU A 248 24.94 20.08 -51.84
CA LEU A 248 23.94 20.48 -50.84
C LEU A 248 22.71 19.56 -50.83
N GLN A 249 22.33 18.97 -51.96
CA GLN A 249 21.25 17.99 -52.05
C GLN A 249 21.64 16.65 -51.40
N GLU A 250 22.88 16.20 -51.58
CA GLU A 250 23.45 15.01 -50.93
C GLU A 250 23.56 15.21 -49.42
N GLU A 251 24.06 16.35 -48.95
CA GLU A 251 24.08 16.72 -47.52
C GLU A 251 22.67 16.74 -46.92
N LEU A 252 21.69 17.35 -47.61
CA LEU A 252 20.29 17.35 -47.19
C LEU A 252 19.64 15.96 -47.23
N GLN A 253 20.15 15.03 -48.04
CA GLN A 253 19.71 13.64 -48.01
C GLN A 253 20.31 12.91 -46.81
N PHE A 254 21.63 12.99 -46.62
CA PHE A 254 22.33 12.42 -45.47
C PHE A 254 21.75 12.88 -44.12
N LEU A 255 21.43 14.18 -43.98
CA LEU A 255 20.78 14.70 -42.78
C LEU A 255 19.35 14.20 -42.58
N ARG A 256 18.60 13.90 -43.66
CA ARG A 256 17.27 13.29 -43.57
C ARG A 256 17.36 11.82 -43.17
N ASP A 257 18.28 11.08 -43.77
CA ASP A 257 18.47 9.65 -43.50
C ASP A 257 18.93 9.45 -42.03
N ASN A 258 19.93 10.21 -41.57
CA ASN A 258 20.33 10.24 -40.15
C ASN A 258 19.17 10.61 -39.21
N HIS A 259 18.29 11.55 -39.61
CA HIS A 259 17.15 11.92 -38.77
C HIS A 259 16.10 10.80 -38.68
N VAL A 260 15.88 10.05 -39.76
CA VAL A 260 15.02 8.86 -39.76
C VAL A 260 15.61 7.77 -38.86
N ASP A 261 16.91 7.53 -38.95
CA ASP A 261 17.61 6.56 -38.10
C ASP A 261 17.54 6.96 -36.61
N ASP A 262 17.83 8.23 -36.27
CA ASP A 262 17.68 8.80 -34.92
C ASP A 262 16.26 8.63 -34.35
N VAL A 263 15.24 8.86 -35.17
CA VAL A 263 13.83 8.70 -34.78
C VAL A 263 13.50 7.21 -34.58
N SER A 264 13.94 6.34 -35.48
CA SER A 264 13.71 4.89 -35.37
C SER A 264 14.38 4.29 -34.12
N SER A 265 15.60 4.72 -33.81
CA SER A 265 16.34 4.33 -32.61
C SER A 265 15.61 4.75 -31.33
N ARG A 266 15.15 6.01 -31.27
CA ARG A 266 14.35 6.51 -30.13
C ARG A 266 13.01 5.79 -29.99
N ASP A 267 12.37 5.41 -31.08
CA ASP A 267 11.11 4.65 -31.03
C ASP A 267 11.33 3.19 -30.63
N GLN A 268 12.48 2.59 -30.96
CA GLN A 268 12.91 1.30 -30.42
C GLN A 268 13.19 1.40 -28.91
N GLU A 269 13.98 2.38 -28.44
CA GLU A 269 14.23 2.62 -27.01
C GLU A 269 12.92 2.80 -26.23
N ARG A 270 11.95 3.53 -26.80
CA ARG A 270 10.60 3.69 -26.21
C ARG A 270 9.84 2.37 -26.14
N LEU A 271 9.93 1.52 -27.15
CA LEU A 271 9.28 0.21 -27.17
C LEU A 271 9.88 -0.70 -26.08
N GLU A 272 11.20 -0.76 -25.97
CA GLU A 272 11.92 -1.53 -24.94
C GLU A 272 11.57 -1.04 -23.52
N GLN A 273 11.45 0.29 -23.32
CA GLN A 273 10.96 0.88 -22.07
C GLN A 273 9.50 0.50 -21.78
N PHE A 274 8.63 0.50 -22.78
CA PHE A 274 7.23 0.07 -22.62
C PHE A 274 7.12 -1.40 -22.23
N GLU A 275 7.91 -2.29 -22.84
CA GLU A 275 7.97 -3.71 -22.48
C GLU A 275 8.52 -3.94 -21.08
N LEU A 276 9.52 -3.16 -20.66
CA LEU A 276 10.04 -3.19 -19.29
C LEU A 276 8.97 -2.75 -18.28
N ILE A 277 8.25 -1.67 -18.56
CA ILE A 277 7.15 -1.19 -17.72
C ILE A 277 6.03 -2.24 -17.63
N GLN A 278 5.70 -2.93 -18.73
CA GLN A 278 4.72 -4.02 -18.70
C GLN A 278 5.19 -5.18 -17.81
N ARG A 279 6.45 -5.63 -17.94
CA ARG A 279 7.04 -6.69 -17.11
C ARG A 279 7.09 -6.34 -15.63
N LEU A 280 7.47 -5.11 -15.29
CA LEU A 280 7.46 -4.62 -13.91
C LEU A 280 6.03 -4.55 -13.35
N ARG A 281 5.06 -4.13 -14.15
CA ARG A 281 3.65 -4.08 -13.75
C ARG A 281 3.02 -5.46 -13.55
N THR A 282 3.41 -6.48 -14.34
CA THR A 282 2.97 -7.86 -14.08
C THR A 282 3.56 -8.39 -12.78
N GLN A 283 4.83 -8.14 -12.50
CA GLN A 283 5.48 -8.51 -11.23
C GLN A 283 4.84 -7.79 -10.03
N GLU A 284 4.51 -6.49 -10.17
CA GLU A 284 3.81 -5.73 -9.14
C GLU A 284 2.44 -6.36 -8.80
N LEU A 285 1.67 -6.74 -9.83
CA LEU A 285 0.37 -7.39 -9.66
C LEU A 285 0.49 -8.80 -9.05
N GLU A 286 1.57 -9.54 -9.34
CA GLU A 286 1.86 -10.84 -8.72
C GLU A 286 2.19 -10.67 -7.23
N LEU A 287 3.10 -9.75 -6.87
CA LEU A 287 3.44 -9.44 -5.48
C LEU A 287 2.23 -8.91 -4.69
N GLN A 288 1.36 -8.11 -5.31
CA GLN A 288 0.10 -7.67 -4.69
C GLN A 288 -0.82 -8.85 -4.37
N ARG A 289 -0.97 -9.83 -5.27
CA ARG A 289 -1.74 -11.05 -5.02
C ARG A 289 -1.13 -11.89 -3.89
N GLU A 290 0.20 -12.07 -3.88
CA GLU A 290 0.89 -12.80 -2.81
C GLU A 290 0.64 -12.15 -1.44
N ILE A 291 0.71 -10.81 -1.36
CA ILE A 291 0.42 -10.06 -0.13
C ILE A 291 -1.06 -10.24 0.28
N GLU A 292 -2.02 -10.16 -0.64
CA GLU A 292 -3.43 -10.41 -0.35
C GLU A 292 -3.67 -11.85 0.15
N GLU A 293 -3.02 -12.85 -0.45
CA GLU A 293 -3.13 -14.25 -0.06
C GLU A 293 -2.55 -14.49 1.35
N GLN A 294 -1.39 -13.91 1.67
CA GLN A 294 -0.84 -13.97 3.03
C GLN A 294 -1.74 -13.25 4.05
N GLN A 295 -2.31 -12.09 3.69
CA GLN A 295 -3.27 -11.39 4.56
C GLN A 295 -4.53 -12.22 4.81
N ARG A 296 -5.10 -12.86 3.78
CA ARG A 296 -6.23 -13.80 3.94
C ARG A 296 -5.84 -14.97 4.83
N LYS A 297 -4.67 -15.58 4.61
CA LYS A 297 -4.15 -16.68 5.42
C LYS A 297 -4.01 -16.28 6.89
N TRP A 298 -3.32 -15.18 7.20
CA TRP A 298 -3.21 -14.67 8.57
C TRP A 298 -4.56 -14.31 9.20
N SER A 299 -5.52 -13.82 8.42
CA SER A 299 -6.88 -13.58 8.92
C SER A 299 -7.58 -14.89 9.34
N SER A 300 -7.43 -15.95 8.53
CA SER A 300 -7.93 -17.29 8.80
C SER A 300 -7.24 -17.90 10.03
N ASP A 301 -5.91 -17.92 10.05
CA ASP A 301 -5.10 -18.45 11.15
C ASP A 301 -5.42 -17.75 12.47
N ARG A 302 -5.56 -16.41 12.46
CA ARG A 302 -6.02 -15.64 13.63
C ARG A 302 -7.41 -16.06 14.09
N THR A 303 -8.36 -16.29 13.18
CA THR A 303 -9.69 -16.77 13.58
C THR A 303 -9.66 -18.20 14.13
N ALA A 304 -8.81 -19.08 13.60
CA ALA A 304 -8.62 -20.43 14.11
C ALA A 304 -7.99 -20.42 15.52
N ILE A 305 -6.95 -19.61 15.75
CA ILE A 305 -6.35 -19.41 17.07
C ILE A 305 -7.39 -18.86 18.06
N HIS A 306 -8.20 -17.86 17.69
CA HIS A 306 -9.29 -17.39 18.56
C HIS A 306 -10.41 -18.42 18.79
N GLN A 307 -10.61 -19.39 17.90
CA GLN A 307 -11.51 -20.52 18.18
C GLN A 307 -10.87 -21.50 19.16
N GLN A 308 -9.59 -21.84 18.98
CA GLN A 308 -8.84 -22.73 19.86
C GLN A 308 -8.69 -22.16 21.28
N ILE A 309 -8.38 -20.86 21.43
CA ILE A 309 -8.35 -20.18 22.73
C ILE A 309 -9.72 -20.31 23.43
N ARG A 310 -10.84 -20.06 22.74
CA ARG A 310 -12.19 -20.21 23.31
C ARG A 310 -12.58 -21.65 23.65
N LEU A 311 -11.92 -22.66 23.09
CA LEU A 311 -12.08 -24.05 23.49
C LEU A 311 -11.27 -24.33 24.77
N LEU A 312 -9.99 -23.92 24.79
CA LEU A 312 -9.12 -24.04 25.96
C LEU A 312 -9.65 -23.27 27.18
N GLU A 313 -10.24 -22.09 26.99
CA GLU A 313 -10.92 -21.32 28.05
C GLU A 313 -12.11 -22.10 28.64
N LYS A 314 -12.89 -22.81 27.81
CA LYS A 314 -13.99 -23.66 28.27
C LYS A 314 -13.49 -24.90 29.00
N GLU A 315 -12.44 -25.54 28.49
CA GLU A 315 -11.81 -26.69 29.15
C GLU A 315 -11.22 -26.30 30.52
N ALA A 316 -10.55 -25.14 30.59
CA ALA A 316 -10.05 -24.58 31.85
C ALA A 316 -11.18 -24.27 32.83
N GLN A 317 -12.28 -23.67 32.37
CA GLN A 317 -13.47 -23.42 33.20
C GLN A 317 -14.07 -24.73 33.74
N LEU A 318 -14.24 -25.75 32.89
CA LEU A 318 -14.74 -27.06 33.29
C LEU A 318 -13.81 -27.75 34.30
N ALA A 319 -12.49 -27.61 34.13
CA ALA A 319 -11.51 -28.12 35.09
C ALA A 319 -11.55 -27.37 36.43
N GLU A 320 -11.75 -26.04 36.41
CA GLU A 320 -11.89 -25.24 37.64
C GLU A 320 -13.20 -25.59 38.38
N ASP A 321 -14.30 -25.75 37.66
CA ASP A 321 -15.59 -26.13 38.26
C ASP A 321 -15.57 -27.59 38.76
N GLY A 322 -14.88 -28.49 38.06
CA GLY A 322 -14.57 -29.84 38.54
C GLY A 322 -13.71 -29.83 39.81
N LYS A 323 -12.71 -28.95 39.90
CA LYS A 323 -11.90 -28.75 41.11
C LYS A 323 -12.73 -28.22 42.26
N LYS A 324 -13.59 -27.21 42.04
CA LYS A 324 -14.53 -26.70 43.05
C LYS A 324 -15.46 -27.81 43.54
N HIS A 325 -16.00 -28.62 42.63
CA HIS A 325 -16.86 -29.75 43.00
C HIS A 325 -16.12 -30.77 43.87
N ALA A 326 -14.95 -31.24 43.43
CA ALA A 326 -14.12 -32.16 44.20
C ALA A 326 -13.69 -31.58 45.57
N GLU A 327 -13.46 -30.27 45.67
CA GLU A 327 -13.19 -29.61 46.94
C GLU A 327 -14.43 -29.56 47.86
N THR A 328 -15.62 -29.28 47.33
CA THR A 328 -16.87 -29.37 48.11
C THR A 328 -17.15 -30.80 48.59
N GLU A 329 -16.90 -31.81 47.76
CA GLU A 329 -16.99 -33.23 48.15
C GLU A 329 -15.96 -33.59 49.22
N ARG A 330 -14.70 -33.16 49.06
CA ARG A 330 -13.65 -33.36 50.07
C ARG A 330 -14.02 -32.74 51.42
N VAL A 331 -14.55 -31.52 51.43
CA VAL A 331 -15.03 -30.86 52.66
C VAL A 331 -16.23 -31.59 53.26
N ALA A 332 -17.15 -32.12 52.44
CA ALA A 332 -18.28 -32.91 52.92
C ALA A 332 -17.83 -34.26 53.50
N LEU A 333 -16.87 -34.93 52.88
CA LEU A 333 -16.24 -36.17 53.37
C LEU A 333 -15.45 -35.92 54.66
N GLN A 334 -14.68 -34.81 54.75
CA GLN A 334 -13.99 -34.43 55.98
C GLN A 334 -14.99 -34.20 57.12
N LYS A 335 -16.09 -33.47 56.89
CA LYS A 335 -17.15 -33.28 57.90
C LYS A 335 -17.78 -34.60 58.35
N LYS A 336 -17.97 -35.58 57.45
CA LYS A 336 -18.42 -36.94 57.79
C LYS A 336 -17.37 -37.69 58.61
N HIS A 337 -16.10 -37.62 58.23
CA HIS A 337 -14.99 -38.21 58.97
C HIS A 337 -14.88 -37.64 60.39
N ASP A 338 -14.89 -36.31 60.53
CA ASP A 338 -14.87 -35.63 61.83
C ASP A 338 -16.09 -35.97 62.69
N ALA A 339 -17.27 -36.18 62.08
CA ALA A 339 -18.46 -36.64 62.79
C ALA A 339 -18.33 -38.09 63.27
N LEU A 340 -17.75 -38.98 62.44
CA LEU A 340 -17.49 -40.37 62.81
C LEU A 340 -16.40 -40.50 63.88
N GLU A 341 -15.33 -39.71 63.82
CA GLU A 341 -14.31 -39.67 64.88
C GLU A 341 -14.90 -39.13 66.19
N ARG A 342 -15.75 -38.08 66.17
CA ARG A 342 -16.49 -37.65 67.38
C ARG A 342 -17.44 -38.72 67.91
N GLN A 343 -18.08 -39.49 67.03
CA GLN A 343 -18.95 -40.60 67.45
C GLN A 343 -18.11 -41.72 68.08
N LYS A 344 -16.95 -42.03 67.50
CA LYS A 344 -15.97 -43.00 68.01
C LYS A 344 -15.39 -42.58 69.36
N THR A 345 -15.01 -41.32 69.56
CA THR A 345 -14.54 -40.84 70.88
C THR A 345 -15.66 -40.87 71.92
N ASN A 346 -16.88 -40.47 71.57
CA ASN A 346 -18.03 -40.57 72.48
C ASN A 346 -18.37 -42.04 72.82
N LEU A 347 -18.30 -42.95 71.85
CA LEU A 347 -18.44 -44.39 72.10
C LEU A 347 -17.29 -44.96 72.94
N GLN A 348 -16.06 -44.45 72.80
CA GLN A 348 -14.94 -44.82 73.65
C GLN A 348 -15.13 -44.29 75.08
N GLU A 349 -15.56 -43.03 75.27
CA GLU A 349 -15.92 -42.48 76.58
C GLU A 349 -17.06 -43.26 77.24
N GLN A 350 -18.06 -43.71 76.46
CA GLN A 350 -19.12 -44.60 76.93
C GLN A 350 -18.59 -46.00 77.29
N LEU A 351 -17.61 -46.53 76.55
CA LEU A 351 -16.94 -47.79 76.88
C LEU A 351 -16.14 -47.65 78.18
N ASP A 352 -15.28 -46.63 78.28
CA ASP A 352 -14.41 -46.36 79.43
C ASP A 352 -15.24 -46.10 80.70
N THR A 353 -16.36 -45.37 80.59
CA THR A 353 -17.30 -45.17 81.71
C THR A 353 -18.07 -46.44 82.07
N ALA A 354 -18.46 -47.28 81.09
CA ALA A 354 -19.05 -48.59 81.35
C ALA A 354 -18.05 -49.56 81.99
N GLU A 355 -16.78 -49.53 81.60
CA GLU A 355 -15.70 -50.29 82.22
C GLU A 355 -15.40 -49.81 83.63
N ALA A 356 -15.34 -48.50 83.87
CA ALA A 356 -15.21 -47.92 85.22
C ALA A 356 -16.41 -48.25 86.11
N ALA A 357 -17.64 -48.23 85.57
CA ALA A 357 -18.85 -48.65 86.28
C ALA A 357 -18.82 -50.16 86.60
N LYS A 358 -18.38 -51.00 85.65
CA LYS A 358 -18.16 -52.45 85.85
C LYS A 358 -17.08 -52.72 86.90
N LEU A 359 -16.00 -51.94 86.92
CA LEU A 359 -14.95 -52.04 87.94
C LEU A 359 -15.47 -51.62 89.32
N SER A 360 -16.24 -50.53 89.39
CA SER A 360 -16.92 -50.08 90.62
C SER A 360 -17.92 -51.11 91.13
N GLN A 361 -18.72 -51.71 90.25
CA GLN A 361 -19.63 -52.81 90.60
C GLN A 361 -18.86 -54.06 91.04
N SER A 362 -17.77 -54.43 90.37
CA SER A 362 -16.92 -55.56 90.79
C SER A 362 -16.28 -55.32 92.16
N ASN A 363 -15.85 -54.09 92.46
CA ASN A 363 -15.34 -53.74 93.78
C ASN A 363 -16.45 -53.79 94.84
N LYS A 364 -17.65 -53.27 94.55
CA LYS A 364 -18.82 -53.41 95.45
C LYS A 364 -19.21 -54.87 95.67
N VAL A 365 -19.12 -55.73 94.66
CA VAL A 365 -19.33 -57.18 94.80
C VAL A 365 -18.28 -57.77 95.73
N LYS A 366 -17.00 -57.45 95.58
CA LYS A 366 -15.94 -57.88 96.51
C LYS A 366 -16.13 -57.36 97.93
N ASP A 367 -16.59 -56.12 98.09
CA ASP A 367 -16.89 -55.53 99.40
C ASP A 367 -18.08 -56.25 100.06
N LEU A 368 -19.12 -56.59 99.28
CA LEU A 368 -20.27 -57.38 99.75
C LEU A 368 -19.89 -58.84 100.05
N GLU A 369 -19.01 -59.45 99.26
CA GLU A 369 -18.41 -60.77 99.54
C GLU A 369 -17.58 -60.74 100.83
N ALA A 370 -16.81 -59.68 101.08
CA ALA A 370 -16.06 -59.49 102.32
C ALA A 370 -16.97 -59.23 103.54
N ILE A 371 -18.10 -58.54 103.35
CA ILE A 371 -19.14 -58.37 104.38
C ILE A 371 -19.83 -59.71 104.67
N LEU A 372 -20.19 -60.48 103.63
CA LEU A 372 -20.75 -61.82 103.78
C LEU A 372 -19.78 -62.74 104.52
N ALA A 373 -18.49 -62.74 104.17
CA ALA A 373 -17.46 -63.52 104.87
C ALA A 373 -17.34 -63.15 106.35
N LYS A 374 -17.53 -61.87 106.72
CA LYS A 374 -17.60 -61.43 108.13
C LYS A 374 -18.88 -61.86 108.83
N TYR A 375 -20.03 -61.84 108.15
CA TYR A 375 -21.27 -62.38 108.70
C TYR A 375 -21.21 -63.90 108.86
N GLU A 376 -20.55 -64.62 107.95
CA GLU A 376 -20.27 -66.05 108.08
C GLU A 376 -19.29 -66.35 109.22
N SER A 377 -18.26 -65.52 109.44
CA SER A 377 -17.35 -65.69 110.59
C SER A 377 -18.07 -65.42 111.92
N MET A 378 -18.83 -64.33 112.03
CA MET A 378 -19.67 -64.06 113.20
C MET A 378 -20.73 -65.16 113.42
N SER A 379 -21.31 -65.71 112.36
CA SER A 379 -22.27 -66.81 112.47
C SER A 379 -21.60 -68.10 112.93
N LYS A 380 -20.34 -68.36 112.55
CA LYS A 380 -19.55 -69.50 113.06
C LYS A 380 -19.17 -69.30 114.52
N GLU A 381 -18.70 -68.11 114.90
CA GLU A 381 -18.40 -67.74 116.30
C GLU A 381 -19.64 -67.87 117.20
N GLN A 382 -20.84 -67.50 116.71
CA GLN A 382 -22.10 -67.73 117.43
C GLN A 382 -22.47 -69.21 117.55
N LEU A 383 -22.14 -70.02 116.55
CA LEU A 383 -22.37 -71.47 116.55
C LEU A 383 -21.42 -72.18 117.53
N ASP A 384 -20.15 -71.75 117.58
CA ASP A 384 -19.14 -72.26 118.52
C ASP A 384 -19.40 -71.81 119.98
N ALA A 385 -19.99 -70.62 120.19
CA ALA A 385 -20.50 -70.21 121.50
C ALA A 385 -21.74 -71.04 121.94
N LEU A 386 -22.52 -71.56 120.99
CA LEU A 386 -23.67 -72.42 121.28
C LEU A 386 -23.26 -73.88 121.53
N THR A 387 -22.23 -74.40 120.87
CA THR A 387 -21.73 -75.77 121.13
C THR A 387 -21.02 -75.86 122.47
N THR A 388 -20.25 -74.83 122.85
CA THR A 388 -19.62 -74.75 124.18
C THR A 388 -20.65 -74.66 125.32
N THR A 389 -21.62 -73.74 125.23
CA THR A 389 -22.67 -73.60 126.26
C THR A 389 -23.70 -74.73 126.29
N THR A 390 -23.76 -75.59 125.27
CA THR A 390 -24.57 -76.83 125.31
C THR A 390 -23.79 -78.01 125.88
N ALA A 391 -22.47 -78.09 125.67
CA ALA A 391 -21.60 -79.08 126.32
C ALA A 391 -21.59 -78.92 127.85
N GLU A 392 -21.41 -77.70 128.38
CA GLU A 392 -21.41 -77.42 129.82
C GLU A 392 -22.73 -77.84 130.51
N LYS A 393 -23.86 -77.68 129.82
CA LYS A 393 -25.19 -78.08 130.33
C LYS A 393 -25.43 -79.59 130.29
N LEU A 394 -24.81 -80.30 129.35
CA LEU A 394 -24.86 -81.76 129.28
C LEU A 394 -24.05 -82.40 130.42
N GLU A 395 -22.88 -81.85 130.71
CA GLU A 395 -21.99 -82.34 131.78
C GLU A 395 -22.62 -82.14 133.18
N ALA A 396 -23.27 -81.00 133.42
CA ALA A 396 -24.03 -80.74 134.64
C ALA A 396 -25.25 -81.67 134.83
N LEU A 397 -25.90 -82.09 133.74
CA LEU A 397 -27.01 -83.05 133.81
C LEU A 397 -26.53 -84.49 134.08
N GLN A 398 -25.36 -84.87 133.58
CA GLN A 398 -24.78 -86.20 133.83
C GLN A 398 -24.45 -86.39 135.32
N GLN A 399 -23.83 -85.40 135.97
CA GLN A 399 -23.51 -85.44 137.40
C GLN A 399 -24.77 -85.61 138.28
N LEU A 400 -25.89 -84.97 137.89
CA LEU A 400 -27.18 -85.07 138.58
C LEU A 400 -27.86 -86.46 138.45
N VAL A 401 -27.52 -87.24 137.42
CA VAL A 401 -27.98 -88.62 137.25
C VAL A 401 -27.17 -89.56 138.15
N ASP A 402 -25.84 -89.39 138.19
CA ASP A 402 -24.95 -90.26 138.96
C ASP A 402 -25.20 -90.16 140.49
N GLU A 403 -25.55 -88.98 141.01
CA GLU A 403 -25.97 -88.81 142.41
C GLU A 403 -27.30 -89.52 142.74
N LYS A 404 -28.27 -89.54 141.82
CA LYS A 404 -29.57 -90.20 142.02
C LYS A 404 -29.40 -91.72 142.11
N ASP A 405 -28.51 -92.27 141.30
CA ASP A 405 -28.21 -93.70 141.23
C ASP A 405 -27.48 -94.22 142.48
N ALA A 406 -26.63 -93.38 143.10
CA ALA A 406 -25.99 -93.68 144.37
C ALA A 406 -26.99 -93.79 145.53
N ILE A 407 -28.00 -92.91 145.56
CA ILE A 407 -29.05 -92.91 146.59
C ILE A 407 -29.94 -94.15 146.45
N LEU A 408 -30.38 -94.52 145.24
CA LEU A 408 -31.18 -95.72 144.97
C LEU A 408 -30.50 -97.01 145.48
N LYS A 409 -29.20 -97.17 145.21
CA LYS A 409 -28.39 -98.34 145.65
C LYS A 409 -28.24 -98.43 147.17
N SER A 410 -28.44 -97.32 147.92
CA SER A 410 -28.43 -97.34 149.39
C SER A 410 -29.76 -97.83 149.98
N VAL A 411 -30.89 -97.44 149.39
CA VAL A 411 -32.24 -97.77 149.85
C VAL A 411 -32.57 -99.24 149.61
N GLU A 412 -32.14 -99.83 148.49
CA GLU A 412 -32.31 -101.27 148.24
C GLU A 412 -31.58 -102.17 149.26
N ARG A 413 -30.41 -101.75 149.74
CA ARG A 413 -29.66 -102.50 150.76
C ARG A 413 -30.39 -102.50 152.12
N GLN A 414 -31.00 -101.37 152.49
CA GLN A 414 -31.81 -101.28 153.70
C GLN A 414 -33.12 -102.09 153.59
N LEU A 415 -33.76 -102.09 152.40
CA LEU A 415 -34.97 -102.87 152.13
C LEU A 415 -34.73 -104.39 152.24
N ASN A 416 -33.57 -104.88 151.78
CA ASN A 416 -33.22 -106.30 151.84
C ASN A 416 -32.81 -106.76 153.26
N ALA A 417 -32.17 -105.89 154.06
CA ALA A 417 -31.91 -106.16 155.47
C ALA A 417 -33.21 -106.30 156.29
N ALA A 418 -34.19 -105.41 156.06
CA ALA A 418 -35.49 -105.47 156.72
C ALA A 418 -36.29 -106.74 156.36
N LYS A 419 -36.23 -107.20 155.10
CA LYS A 419 -36.88 -108.44 154.65
C LYS A 419 -36.27 -109.71 155.25
N LEU A 420 -35.02 -109.69 155.72
CA LEU A 420 -34.40 -110.83 156.41
C LEU A 420 -34.90 -110.98 157.85
N LEU A 421 -34.97 -109.87 158.61
CA LEU A 421 -35.42 -109.84 160.01
C LEU A 421 -36.90 -110.26 160.16
N VAL A 422 -37.75 -109.90 159.20
CA VAL A 422 -39.16 -110.35 159.15
C VAL A 422 -39.29 -111.86 158.84
N ARG A 423 -38.30 -112.48 158.19
CA ARG A 423 -38.29 -113.93 157.92
C ARG A 423 -37.76 -114.76 159.08
N GLN A 424 -36.84 -114.26 159.90
CA GLN A 424 -36.42 -114.95 161.14
C GLN A 424 -37.52 -114.93 162.20
N SER A 425 -38.06 -113.74 162.50
CA SER A 425 -39.14 -113.56 163.50
C SER A 425 -40.43 -114.34 163.18
N LYS A 426 -40.74 -114.58 161.91
CA LYS A 426 -41.88 -115.43 161.52
C LYS A 426 -41.63 -116.92 161.79
N LYS A 427 -40.39 -117.40 161.60
CA LYS A 427 -40.02 -118.82 161.73
C LYS A 427 -39.93 -119.28 163.19
N GLU A 428 -39.50 -118.39 164.08
CA GLU A 428 -39.48 -118.63 165.53
C GLU A 428 -40.90 -118.64 166.12
N LYS A 429 -41.82 -117.85 165.55
CA LYS A 429 -43.23 -117.83 165.96
C LYS A 429 -43.98 -119.12 165.61
N GLU A 430 -43.75 -119.68 164.42
CA GLU A 430 -44.30 -120.98 164.02
C GLU A 430 -43.79 -122.12 164.94
N GLN A 431 -42.48 -122.16 165.26
CA GLN A 431 -41.92 -123.17 166.18
C GLN A 431 -42.42 -123.07 167.62
N ALA A 432 -42.87 -121.88 168.07
CA ALA A 432 -43.54 -121.71 169.35
C ALA A 432 -45.02 -122.19 169.32
N GLN A 433 -45.70 -122.04 168.18
CA GLN A 433 -47.09 -122.47 168.00
C GLN A 433 -47.21 -124.00 167.90
N ASP A 434 -46.30 -124.69 167.19
CA ASP A 434 -46.29 -126.16 167.12
C ASP A 434 -46.06 -126.83 168.49
N ARG A 435 -45.29 -126.19 169.38
CA ARG A 435 -45.08 -126.66 170.76
C ARG A 435 -46.32 -126.47 171.64
N LEU A 436 -47.10 -125.41 171.41
CA LEU A 436 -48.39 -125.22 172.06
C LEU A 436 -49.44 -126.21 171.55
N HIS A 437 -49.45 -126.53 170.25
CA HIS A 437 -50.41 -127.50 169.69
C HIS A 437 -50.20 -128.91 170.25
N LYS A 438 -48.95 -129.36 170.40
CA LYS A 438 -48.65 -130.65 171.06
C LYS A 438 -49.07 -130.70 172.54
N LEU A 439 -48.95 -129.58 173.25
CA LEU A 439 -49.46 -129.45 174.63
C LEU A 439 -51.00 -129.39 174.70
N GLN A 440 -51.70 -129.16 173.59
CA GLN A 440 -53.16 -129.21 173.51
C GLN A 440 -53.70 -130.59 173.10
N GLU A 441 -53.01 -131.33 172.23
CA GLU A 441 -53.44 -132.67 171.80
C GLU A 441 -53.37 -133.71 172.94
N GLU A 442 -52.29 -133.74 173.72
CA GLU A 442 -52.20 -134.63 174.89
C GLU A 442 -53.23 -134.30 175.99
N LEU A 443 -53.73 -133.04 176.02
CA LEU A 443 -54.74 -132.57 176.97
C LEU A 443 -56.19 -132.80 176.48
N HIS A 444 -56.39 -133.22 175.23
CA HIS A 444 -57.71 -133.54 174.65
C HIS A 444 -57.97 -135.04 174.45
N SER A 445 -56.99 -135.92 174.72
CA SER A 445 -57.24 -137.36 174.98
C SER A 445 -57.76 -137.62 176.41
N THR A 446 -58.40 -136.62 177.01
CA THR A 446 -59.28 -136.79 178.16
C THR A 446 -60.49 -137.66 177.82
N LYS A 447 -60.77 -138.62 178.70
CA LYS A 447 -62.10 -138.84 179.31
C LYS A 447 -63.31 -138.65 178.37
N ASN A 448 -63.64 -139.68 177.59
CA ASN A 448 -64.98 -140.12 177.22
C ASN A 448 -64.78 -141.46 176.46
N THR A 449 -65.31 -142.62 176.87
CA THR A 449 -66.56 -142.87 177.59
C THR A 449 -66.45 -144.16 178.43
N GLN A 450 -66.92 -144.16 179.69
CA GLN A 450 -67.15 -145.40 180.44
C GLN A 450 -68.60 -145.88 180.26
N LYS A 451 -68.78 -147.21 180.11
CA LYS A 451 -70.01 -148.02 180.29
C LYS A 451 -71.21 -147.79 179.36
N VAL A 452 -71.61 -148.85 178.63
CA VAL A 452 -72.93 -149.53 178.70
C VAL A 452 -72.77 -151.00 178.22
N GLN A 453 -73.11 -151.98 179.09
CA GLN A 453 -73.73 -153.33 178.89
C GLN A 453 -73.35 -154.27 177.70
N LEU A 454 -73.44 -155.61 177.73
CA LEU A 454 -73.46 -156.71 178.76
C LEU A 454 -73.46 -158.08 178.02
N GLN A 455 -72.58 -159.04 178.41
CA GLN A 455 -72.74 -160.53 178.26
C GLN A 455 -72.95 -161.15 176.84
N PRO A 456 -72.98 -162.50 176.68
CA PRO A 456 -72.15 -163.55 177.31
C PRO A 456 -71.55 -164.58 176.31
N GLU A 457 -70.44 -165.23 176.66
CA GLU A 457 -70.26 -166.70 176.82
C GLU A 457 -68.83 -167.00 177.33
#